data_AF-A0AAN6R097-F1
#
_entry.id   AF-A0AAN6R097-F1
#
_cell.length_a   1.000
_cell.length_b   1.000
_cell.length_c   1.000
_cell.angle_alpha   90.00
_cell.angle_beta   90.00
_cell.angle_gamma   90.00
#
_symmetry.space_group_name_H-M   'P 1'
#
loop_
_entity.id
_entity.type
_entity.pdbx_description
1 polymer ?
#
loop_
_entity_poly.entity_id
_entity_poly.type
_entity_poly.pdbx_seq_one_letter_code
_entity_poly.pdbx_strand_id
1 'polypeptide(L)'
;MPTIGVNKADLYEALGKEYTKQEFEELCFDFGIELDEDTSDSKRPIVDGVEEAPQLKIEIPANRYDMLCFEGIAMNLNIFLGRESMPNFTLKPPPDGQLQTVTVSQDTERIRPYFSAAILRNIHFTKARYESFIALQDKLHQNLARQRTLVAIGTHDLDTIQGPFTYEALPPEEIQFAPLNQTKAMNGKQMMDFYEKDKHLSRYLPIIRDSPVYPIIYDKNRTVLSMPPIINSNHSKITLQTRNVFIDIT
;
A
#
# COMPACT_ATOMS: atom_id res chain seq x y z
N MET A 1 -6.32 -15.15 11.15
CA MET A 1 -6.30 -13.67 11.18
C MET A 1 -5.03 -13.23 10.44
N PRO A 2 -4.81 -11.96 10.06
CA PRO A 2 -3.60 -11.61 9.31
C PRO A 2 -2.33 -11.78 10.15
N THR A 3 -1.40 -12.61 9.67
CA THR A 3 -0.05 -12.73 10.23
C THR A 3 0.88 -11.69 9.60
N ILE A 4 1.60 -10.95 10.45
CA ILE A 4 2.59 -9.95 10.07
C ILE A 4 3.96 -10.42 10.56
N GLY A 5 4.91 -10.59 9.64
CA GLY A 5 6.29 -10.88 9.96
C GLY A 5 7.07 -9.59 10.19
N VAL A 6 7.73 -9.47 11.34
CA VAL A 6 8.57 -8.32 11.70
C VAL A 6 9.96 -8.78 12.07
N ASN A 7 10.99 -8.00 11.73
CA ASN A 7 12.36 -8.29 12.17
C ASN A 7 12.43 -8.19 13.70
N LYS A 8 12.91 -9.26 14.34
CA LYS A 8 12.97 -9.38 15.81
C LYS A 8 13.87 -8.31 16.43
N ALA A 9 15.07 -8.13 15.88
CA ALA A 9 16.04 -7.19 16.42
C ALA A 9 15.52 -5.75 16.30
N ASP A 10 14.99 -5.39 15.13
CA ASP A 10 14.44 -4.05 14.87
C ASP A 10 13.23 -3.77 15.77
N LEU A 11 12.36 -4.76 16.00
CA LEU A 11 11.21 -4.58 16.89
C LEU A 11 11.66 -4.37 18.34
N TYR A 12 12.60 -5.16 18.83
CA TYR A 12 13.09 -5.03 20.21
C TYR A 12 13.84 -3.72 20.43
N GLU A 13 14.60 -3.26 19.43
CA GLU A 13 15.17 -1.93 19.42
C GLU A 13 14.08 -0.85 19.48
N ALA A 14 13.03 -0.96 18.66
CA ALA A 14 11.91 -0.01 18.67
C ALA A 14 11.13 -0.01 20.00
N LEU A 15 11.01 -1.16 20.66
CA LEU A 15 10.43 -1.27 22.01
C LEU A 15 11.42 -0.87 23.12
N GLY A 16 12.69 -0.63 22.78
CA GLY A 16 13.78 -0.25 23.67
C GLY A 16 13.98 -1.22 24.84
N LYS A 17 13.78 -2.51 24.59
CA LYS A 17 14.08 -3.63 25.50
C LYS A 17 14.23 -4.90 24.66
N GLU A 18 15.22 -5.73 24.96
CA GLU A 18 15.26 -7.11 24.45
C GLU A 18 14.36 -8.00 25.31
N TYR A 19 13.49 -8.77 24.65
CA TYR A 19 12.56 -9.69 25.31
C TYR A 19 13.00 -11.13 25.12
N THR A 20 12.90 -11.92 26.18
CA THR A 20 12.85 -13.38 26.03
C THR A 20 11.55 -13.77 25.31
N LYS A 21 11.53 -14.98 24.72
CA LYS A 21 10.33 -15.49 24.04
C LYS A 21 9.10 -15.46 24.96
N GLN A 22 9.25 -15.92 26.20
CA GLN A 22 8.16 -15.95 27.18
C GLN A 22 7.67 -14.54 27.56
N GLU A 23 8.57 -13.59 27.79
CA GLU A 23 8.16 -12.20 28.09
C GLU A 23 7.42 -11.55 26.91
N PHE A 24 7.83 -11.86 25.67
CA PHE A 24 7.15 -11.31 24.50
C PHE A 24 5.80 -11.97 24.26
N GLU A 25 5.67 -13.28 24.49
CA GLU A 25 4.39 -14.00 24.45
C GLU A 25 3.40 -13.43 25.48
N GLU A 26 3.86 -13.16 26.71
CA GLU A 26 3.05 -12.53 27.76
C GLU A 26 2.60 -11.12 27.36
N LEU A 27 3.51 -10.30 26.80
CA LEU A 27 3.16 -8.97 26.27
C LEU A 27 2.11 -9.05 25.15
N CYS A 28 2.28 -10.00 24.21
CA CYS A 28 1.32 -10.23 23.15
C CYS A 28 -0.06 -10.58 23.72
N PHE A 29 -0.11 -11.52 24.67
CA PHE A 29 -1.33 -11.95 25.32
C PHE A 29 -2.04 -10.81 26.05
N ASP A 30 -1.31 -10.02 26.85
CA ASP A 30 -1.85 -8.88 27.59
C ASP A 30 -2.42 -7.80 26.68
N PHE A 31 -1.80 -7.60 25.51
CA PHE A 31 -2.28 -6.66 24.50
C PHE A 31 -3.46 -7.22 23.69
N GLY A 32 -3.60 -8.54 23.59
CA GLY A 32 -4.62 -9.23 22.78
C GLY A 32 -4.19 -9.53 21.34
N ILE A 33 -2.90 -9.75 21.12
CA ILE A 33 -2.31 -10.29 19.88
C ILE A 33 -1.60 -11.61 20.20
N GLU A 34 -1.21 -12.39 19.19
CA GLU A 34 -0.57 -13.69 19.41
C GLU A 34 0.76 -13.78 18.67
N LEU A 35 1.79 -14.30 19.33
CA LEU A 35 3.03 -14.69 18.67
C LEU A 35 2.83 -16.10 18.08
N ASP A 36 2.70 -16.16 16.75
CA ASP A 36 2.50 -17.41 16.00
C ASP A 36 3.82 -18.19 15.84
N GLU A 37 4.90 -17.50 15.46
CA GLU A 37 6.21 -18.13 15.26
C GLU A 37 7.36 -17.15 15.59
N ASP A 38 8.41 -17.66 16.24
CA ASP A 38 9.71 -17.00 16.34
C ASP A 38 10.72 -17.81 15.52
N THR A 39 11.27 -17.21 14.46
CA THR A 39 12.17 -17.91 13.52
C THR A 39 13.64 -17.92 13.96
N SER A 40 13.95 -17.50 15.20
CA SER A 40 15.32 -17.47 15.73
C SER A 40 16.03 -18.82 15.69
N ASP A 41 15.29 -19.91 15.95
CA ASP A 41 15.83 -21.26 16.04
C ASP A 41 15.51 -22.13 14.80
N SER A 42 14.85 -21.55 13.78
CA SER A 42 14.47 -22.26 12.56
C SER A 42 15.45 -22.01 11.42
N LYS A 43 15.49 -22.93 10.44
CA LYS A 43 16.26 -22.70 9.21
C LYS A 43 15.62 -21.56 8.44
N ARG A 44 16.35 -20.46 8.26
CA ARG A 44 15.85 -19.28 7.56
C ARG A 44 16.31 -19.31 6.10
N PRO A 45 15.58 -18.63 5.20
CA PRO A 45 15.98 -18.54 3.79
C PRO A 45 17.34 -17.85 3.68
N ILE A 46 18.16 -18.31 2.72
CA ILE A 46 19.37 -17.60 2.32
C ILE A 46 19.02 -16.79 1.08
N VAL A 47 19.06 -15.47 1.20
CA VAL A 47 18.83 -14.52 0.11
C VAL A 47 20.14 -13.79 -0.13
N ASP A 48 20.60 -13.77 -1.39
CA ASP A 48 21.87 -13.15 -1.79
C ASP A 48 23.10 -13.63 -0.98
N GLY A 49 23.08 -14.89 -0.54
CA GLY A 49 24.16 -15.51 0.23
C GLY A 49 24.17 -15.15 1.73
N VAL A 50 23.18 -14.41 2.21
CA VAL A 50 23.00 -14.07 3.63
C VAL A 50 21.75 -14.74 4.16
N GLU A 51 21.85 -15.40 5.32
CA GLU A 51 20.68 -15.93 6.01
C GLU A 51 19.82 -14.76 6.53
N GLU A 52 18.53 -14.78 6.23
CA GLU A 52 17.61 -13.72 6.65
C GLU A 52 17.62 -13.53 8.17
N ALA A 53 17.41 -12.30 8.63
CA ALA A 53 17.34 -11.98 10.06
C ALA A 53 16.17 -12.73 10.74
N PRO A 54 16.26 -13.05 12.04
CA PRO A 54 15.14 -13.65 12.76
C PRO A 54 13.91 -12.76 12.71
N GLN A 55 12.75 -13.37 12.51
CA GLN A 55 11.47 -12.70 12.43
C GLN A 55 10.53 -13.22 13.50
N LEU A 56 9.71 -12.32 14.02
CA LEU A 56 8.54 -12.64 14.82
C LEU A 56 7.33 -12.58 13.90
N LYS A 57 6.60 -13.69 13.79
CA LYS A 57 5.32 -13.75 13.11
C LYS A 57 4.22 -13.52 14.13
N ILE A 58 3.54 -12.39 14.00
CA ILE A 58 2.53 -11.94 14.96
C ILE A 58 1.17 -12.01 14.27
N GLU A 59 0.24 -12.73 14.86
CA GLU A 59 -1.15 -12.78 14.42
C GLU A 59 -1.91 -11.58 14.99
N ILE A 60 -2.46 -10.76 14.08
CA ILE A 60 -3.16 -9.53 14.41
C ILE A 60 -4.66 -9.73 14.23
N PRO A 61 -5.52 -9.32 15.19
CA PRO A 61 -6.96 -9.34 15.04
C PRO A 61 -7.44 -8.62 13.77
N ALA A 62 -8.40 -9.21 13.08
CA ALA A 62 -8.87 -8.70 11.78
C ALA A 62 -9.52 -7.30 11.81
N ASN A 63 -9.82 -6.78 13.01
CA ASN A 63 -10.35 -5.44 13.27
C ASN A 63 -9.28 -4.38 13.57
N ARG A 64 -7.99 -4.75 13.64
CA ARG A 64 -6.86 -3.85 13.97
C ARG A 64 -6.00 -3.53 12.75
N TYR A 65 -6.57 -2.76 11.81
CA TYR A 65 -5.88 -2.36 10.57
C TYR A 65 -4.65 -1.49 10.82
N ASP A 66 -4.61 -0.79 11.95
CA ASP A 66 -3.51 0.05 12.39
C ASP A 66 -2.25 -0.75 12.80
N MET A 67 -2.33 -2.08 12.86
CA MET A 67 -1.22 -2.98 13.22
C MET A 67 -0.79 -3.91 12.08
N LEU A 68 -1.16 -3.60 10.83
CA LEU A 68 -0.81 -4.43 9.66
C LEU A 68 0.59 -4.15 9.09
N CYS A 69 1.42 -3.40 9.81
CA CYS A 69 2.81 -3.11 9.47
C CYS A 69 3.69 -3.01 10.72
N PHE A 70 5.00 -3.00 10.52
CA PHE A 70 6.00 -2.86 11.58
C PHE A 70 5.75 -1.60 12.42
N GLU A 71 5.59 -0.46 11.77
CA GLU A 71 5.41 0.84 12.43
C GLU A 71 4.16 0.87 13.32
N GLY A 72 3.08 0.26 12.85
CA GLY A 72 1.83 0.15 13.58
C GLY A 72 1.93 -0.72 14.83
N ILE A 73 2.61 -1.87 14.72
CA ILE A 73 2.86 -2.79 15.84
C ILE A 73 3.75 -2.10 16.89
N ALA A 74 4.89 -1.56 16.48
CA ALA A 74 5.83 -0.90 17.38
C ALA A 74 5.18 0.27 18.13
N MET A 75 4.45 1.15 17.43
CA MET A 75 3.74 2.28 18.02
C MET A 75 2.71 1.83 19.06
N ASN A 76 1.85 0.88 18.71
CA ASN A 76 0.78 0.43 19.59
C ASN A 76 1.31 -0.26 20.86
N LEU A 77 2.35 -1.09 20.73
CA LEU A 77 2.98 -1.74 21.88
C LEU A 77 3.70 -0.72 22.79
N ASN A 78 4.41 0.26 22.21
CA ASN A 78 5.05 1.32 23.01
C ASN A 78 4.03 2.19 23.78
N ILE A 79 2.87 2.48 23.17
CA ILE A 79 1.78 3.20 23.85
C ILE A 79 1.20 2.35 24.98
N PHE A 80 0.96 1.06 24.74
CA PHE A 80 0.45 0.14 25.75
C PHE A 80 1.39 0.00 26.95
N LEU A 81 2.69 -0.06 26.69
CA LEU A 81 3.75 -0.10 27.71
C LEU A 81 3.96 1.24 28.43
N GLY A 82 3.24 2.31 28.06
CA GLY A 82 3.37 3.63 28.65
C GLY A 82 4.68 4.35 28.32
N ARG A 83 5.40 3.89 27.29
CA ARG A 83 6.68 4.47 26.85
C ARG A 83 6.50 5.66 25.92
N GLU A 84 5.43 5.64 25.13
CA GLU A 84 5.06 6.71 24.20
C GLU A 84 3.62 7.14 24.42
N SER A 85 3.33 8.42 24.15
CA SER A 85 1.96 8.92 24.06
C SER A 85 1.41 8.73 22.65
N MET A 86 0.08 8.61 22.53
CA MET A 86 -0.57 8.58 21.22
C MET A 86 -0.14 9.78 20.35
N PRO A 87 0.33 9.56 19.12
CA PRO A 87 0.73 10.66 18.25
C PRO A 87 -0.48 11.50 17.83
N ASN A 88 -0.25 12.80 17.67
CA ASN A 88 -1.28 13.72 17.21
C ASN A 88 -1.24 13.84 15.67
N PHE A 89 -2.18 13.17 14.99
CA PHE A 89 -2.34 13.26 13.55
C PHE A 89 -3.13 14.52 13.18
N THR A 90 -2.47 15.46 12.48
CA THR A 90 -3.09 16.71 12.04
C THR A 90 -2.94 16.91 10.54
N LEU A 91 -3.98 17.45 9.91
CA LEU A 91 -3.93 17.86 8.52
C LEU A 91 -3.27 19.24 8.43
N LYS A 92 -2.23 19.35 7.61
CA LYS A 92 -1.57 20.63 7.34
C LYS A 92 -1.97 21.14 5.95
N PRO A 93 -2.36 22.42 5.82
CA PRO A 93 -2.56 23.02 4.51
C PRO A 93 -1.23 23.05 3.72
N PRO A 94 -1.29 23.04 2.38
CA PRO A 94 -0.09 23.12 1.55
C PRO A 94 0.60 24.49 1.73
N PRO A 95 1.94 24.56 1.62
CA PRO A 95 2.69 25.80 1.88
C PRO A 95 2.31 26.98 0.97
N ASP A 96 1.90 26.69 -0.26
CA ASP A 96 1.47 27.66 -1.27
C ASP A 96 -0.03 28.02 -1.18
N GLY A 97 -0.77 27.39 -0.24
CA GLY A 97 -2.21 27.54 -0.09
C GLY A 97 -3.04 26.89 -1.20
N GLN A 98 -2.42 26.25 -2.20
CA GLN A 98 -3.13 25.65 -3.33
C GLN A 98 -3.42 24.17 -3.07
N LEU A 99 -4.70 23.87 -2.83
CA LEU A 99 -5.14 22.50 -2.67
C LEU A 99 -5.11 21.76 -4.01
N GLN A 100 -4.58 20.54 -3.99
CA GLN A 100 -4.72 19.62 -5.11
C GLN A 100 -6.18 19.14 -5.15
N THR A 101 -6.80 19.19 -6.33
CA THR A 101 -8.20 18.80 -6.52
C THR A 101 -8.28 17.62 -7.46
N VAL A 102 -9.24 16.73 -7.21
CA VAL A 102 -9.62 15.66 -8.14
C VAL A 102 -11.07 15.85 -8.54
N THR A 103 -11.34 15.91 -9.85
CA THR A 103 -12.70 15.94 -10.38
C THR A 103 -13.15 14.53 -10.69
N VAL A 104 -14.26 14.08 -10.09
CA VAL A 104 -14.87 12.76 -10.35
C VAL A 104 -15.92 12.89 -11.45
N SER A 105 -15.77 12.15 -12.53
CA SER A 105 -16.76 12.08 -13.61
C SER A 105 -17.97 11.25 -13.20
N GLN A 106 -19.16 11.60 -13.71
CA GLN A 106 -20.39 10.85 -13.45
C GLN A 106 -20.33 9.42 -14.00
N ASP A 107 -19.56 9.16 -15.06
CA ASP A 107 -19.44 7.83 -15.66
C ASP A 107 -18.83 6.79 -14.71
N THR A 108 -18.12 7.22 -13.66
CA THR A 108 -17.53 6.32 -12.65
C THR A 108 -18.61 5.61 -11.82
N GLU A 109 -19.83 6.16 -11.73
CA GLU A 109 -20.97 5.54 -11.04
C GLU A 109 -21.31 4.15 -11.58
N ARG A 110 -20.99 3.90 -12.85
CA ARG A 110 -21.28 2.63 -13.53
C ARG A 110 -20.37 1.49 -13.11
N ILE A 111 -19.25 1.79 -12.42
CA ILE A 111 -18.26 0.78 -12.05
C ILE A 111 -17.71 0.96 -10.64
N ARG A 112 -17.19 2.14 -10.31
CA ARG A 112 -16.55 2.48 -9.04
C ARG A 112 -16.85 3.95 -8.69
N PRO A 113 -17.95 4.22 -7.98
CA PRO A 113 -18.50 5.56 -7.82
C PRO A 113 -17.67 6.51 -6.93
N TYR A 114 -16.87 5.96 -6.03
CA TYR A 114 -16.25 6.75 -4.96
C TYR A 114 -14.76 6.95 -5.21
N PHE A 115 -14.27 8.12 -4.83
CA PHE A 115 -12.87 8.48 -4.90
C PHE A 115 -12.48 9.26 -3.64
N SER A 116 -11.34 8.93 -3.07
CA SER A 116 -10.69 9.71 -2.02
C SER A 116 -9.20 9.78 -2.29
N ALA A 117 -8.54 10.85 -1.85
CA ALA A 117 -7.10 10.98 -1.98
C ALA A 117 -6.46 11.70 -0.79
N ALA A 118 -5.18 11.45 -0.58
CA ALA A 118 -4.36 12.10 0.42
C ALA A 118 -2.94 12.34 -0.12
N ILE A 119 -2.24 13.32 0.45
CA ILE A 119 -0.85 13.60 0.13
C ILE A 119 -0.01 13.50 1.39
N LEU A 120 1.05 12.71 1.31
CA LEU A 120 2.11 12.65 2.31
C LEU A 120 3.33 13.40 1.77
N ARG A 121 3.83 14.40 2.50
CA ARG A 121 4.96 15.23 2.06
C ARG A 121 6.22 14.96 2.85
N ASN A 122 7.37 15.11 2.19
CA ASN A 122 8.72 15.02 2.78
C ASN A 122 9.01 13.68 3.50
N ILE A 123 8.53 12.57 2.93
CA ILE A 123 8.83 11.23 3.40
C ILE A 123 10.32 10.90 3.17
N HIS A 124 10.88 10.13 4.09
CA HIS A 124 12.24 9.60 4.00
C HIS A 124 12.19 8.07 3.95
N PHE A 125 12.15 7.54 2.73
CA PHE A 125 12.21 6.11 2.49
C PHE A 125 13.62 5.57 2.72
N THR A 126 13.71 4.60 3.62
CA THR A 126 14.78 3.61 3.64
C THR A 126 14.28 2.36 2.92
N LYS A 127 15.16 1.41 2.59
CA LYS A 127 14.74 0.13 1.98
C LYS A 127 13.67 -0.57 2.83
N ALA A 128 13.92 -0.69 4.14
CA ALA A 128 12.98 -1.31 5.09
C ALA A 128 11.64 -0.57 5.16
N ARG A 129 11.63 0.77 5.23
CA ARG A 129 10.38 1.56 5.26
C ARG A 129 9.60 1.46 3.95
N TYR A 130 10.29 1.44 2.82
CA TYR A 130 9.67 1.29 1.51
C TYR A 130 9.01 -0.09 1.38
N GLU A 131 9.70 -1.15 1.79
CA GLU A 131 9.16 -2.51 1.81
C GLU A 131 7.97 -2.62 2.77
N SER A 132 8.06 -2.04 3.98
CA SER A 132 6.93 -1.97 4.94
C SER A 132 5.73 -1.22 4.35
N PHE A 133 5.97 -0.09 3.68
CA PHE A 133 4.93 0.73 3.05
C PHE A 133 4.17 -0.02 1.95
N ILE A 134 4.89 -0.73 1.06
CA ILE A 134 4.27 -1.58 0.03
C ILE A 134 3.56 -2.79 0.66
N ALA A 135 4.17 -3.42 1.66
CA ALA A 135 3.58 -4.56 2.36
C ALA A 135 2.25 -4.18 3.04
N LEU A 136 2.17 -3.00 3.65
CA LEU A 136 0.94 -2.48 4.24
C LEU A 136 -0.17 -2.33 3.18
N GLN A 137 0.15 -1.73 2.03
CA GLN A 137 -0.80 -1.59 0.93
C GLN A 137 -1.32 -2.96 0.48
N ASP A 138 -0.43 -3.93 0.27
CA ASP A 138 -0.80 -5.29 -0.13
C ASP A 138 -1.66 -6.01 0.93
N LYS A 139 -1.35 -5.85 2.23
CA LYS A 139 -2.15 -6.44 3.32
C LYS A 139 -3.55 -5.83 3.40
N LEU A 140 -3.68 -4.52 3.20
CA LEU A 140 -4.98 -3.84 3.13
C LEU A 140 -5.78 -4.31 1.90
N HIS A 141 -5.12 -4.45 0.75
CA HIS A 141 -5.74 -4.97 -0.48
C HIS A 141 -6.26 -6.38 -0.32
N GLN A 142 -5.47 -7.28 0.29
CA GLN A 142 -5.83 -8.68 0.46
C GLN A 142 -7.02 -8.85 1.42
N ASN A 143 -7.01 -8.12 2.53
CA ASN A 143 -7.99 -8.30 3.61
C ASN A 143 -9.15 -7.31 3.50
N LEU A 144 -8.97 -6.09 4.05
CA LEU A 144 -10.03 -5.08 4.18
C LEU A 144 -10.71 -4.77 2.85
N ALA A 145 -9.93 -4.66 1.78
CA ALA A 145 -10.45 -4.32 0.46
C ALA A 145 -10.98 -5.51 -0.35
N ARG A 146 -10.95 -6.73 0.21
CA ARG A 146 -11.34 -7.99 -0.44
C ARG A 146 -10.71 -8.15 -1.83
N GLN A 147 -9.39 -8.29 -1.86
CA GLN A 147 -8.62 -8.46 -3.11
C GLN A 147 -8.90 -7.34 -4.13
N ARG A 148 -8.93 -6.09 -3.64
CA ARG A 148 -9.21 -4.87 -4.41
C ARG A 148 -10.62 -4.73 -5.01
N THR A 149 -11.50 -5.71 -4.77
CA THR A 149 -12.89 -5.65 -5.26
C THR A 149 -13.63 -4.47 -4.67
N LEU A 150 -13.48 -4.22 -3.36
CA LEU A 150 -14.17 -3.12 -2.68
C LEU A 150 -13.39 -1.81 -2.74
N VAL A 151 -12.07 -1.88 -2.55
CA VAL A 151 -11.20 -0.69 -2.47
C VAL A 151 -9.88 -0.94 -3.20
N ALA A 152 -9.47 -0.04 -4.07
CA ALA A 152 -8.14 -0.04 -4.67
C ALA A 152 -7.39 1.19 -4.21
N ILE A 153 -6.17 0.97 -3.72
CA ILE A 153 -5.28 2.03 -3.25
C ILE A 153 -4.13 2.12 -4.23
N GLY A 154 -3.95 3.28 -4.85
CA GLY A 154 -2.77 3.61 -5.62
C GLY A 154 -1.85 4.55 -4.83
N THR A 155 -0.56 4.48 -5.15
CA THR A 155 0.47 5.31 -4.54
C THR A 155 1.37 5.80 -5.65
N HIS A 156 1.51 7.12 -5.73
CA HIS A 156 2.10 7.83 -6.85
C HIS A 156 3.18 8.77 -6.35
N ASP A 157 4.28 8.88 -7.09
CA ASP A 157 5.27 9.94 -6.84
C ASP A 157 4.69 11.28 -7.28
N LEU A 158 4.29 12.11 -6.32
CA LEU A 158 3.67 13.41 -6.58
C LEU A 158 4.61 14.35 -7.35
N ASP A 159 5.92 14.19 -7.21
CA ASP A 159 6.89 15.08 -7.88
C ASP A 159 6.98 14.81 -9.40
N THR A 160 6.39 13.70 -9.87
CA THR A 160 6.33 13.34 -11.29
C THR A 160 5.02 13.71 -11.97
N ILE A 161 3.98 14.09 -11.22
CA ILE A 161 2.63 14.33 -11.74
C ILE A 161 2.14 15.73 -11.37
N GLN A 162 1.17 16.27 -12.11
CA GLN A 162 0.67 17.61 -11.86
C GLN A 162 -0.86 17.69 -11.84
N GLY A 163 -1.42 18.23 -10.76
CA GLY A 163 -2.84 18.51 -10.67
C GLY A 163 -3.29 19.74 -11.50
N PRO A 164 -4.61 19.98 -11.63
CA PRO A 164 -5.69 19.17 -11.06
C PRO A 164 -5.78 17.79 -11.70
N PHE A 165 -6.30 16.83 -10.95
CA PHE A 165 -6.48 15.45 -11.39
C PHE A 165 -7.93 15.18 -11.80
N THR A 166 -8.15 14.15 -12.60
CA THR A 166 -9.50 13.67 -12.91
C THR A 166 -9.61 12.17 -12.70
N TYR A 167 -10.75 11.73 -12.18
CA TYR A 167 -11.13 10.32 -12.07
C TYR A 167 -12.31 10.06 -13.01
N GLU A 168 -12.06 9.29 -14.07
CA GLU A 168 -12.96 9.08 -15.19
C GLU A 168 -13.22 7.59 -15.39
N ALA A 169 -14.24 7.25 -16.17
CA ALA A 169 -14.45 5.89 -16.67
C ALA A 169 -14.63 5.95 -18.18
N LEU A 170 -13.69 5.38 -18.93
CA LEU A 170 -13.63 5.47 -20.39
C LEU A 170 -13.67 4.08 -21.05
N PRO A 171 -14.08 3.97 -22.32
CA PRO A 171 -13.93 2.74 -23.07
C PRO A 171 -12.48 2.22 -23.07
N PRO A 172 -12.24 0.90 -22.91
CA PRO A 172 -10.88 0.35 -22.79
C PRO A 172 -9.95 0.69 -23.95
N GLU A 173 -10.48 0.88 -25.15
CA GLU A 173 -9.74 1.22 -26.36
C GLU A 173 -9.19 2.66 -26.37
N GLU A 174 -9.79 3.57 -25.60
CA GLU A 174 -9.41 4.99 -25.53
C GLU A 174 -8.33 5.26 -24.47
N ILE A 175 -8.10 4.31 -23.57
CA ILE A 175 -7.09 4.41 -22.53
C ILE A 175 -5.78 3.86 -23.08
N GLN A 176 -4.70 4.66 -23.07
CA GLN A 176 -3.37 4.21 -23.51
C GLN A 176 -2.27 4.72 -22.58
N PHE A 177 -1.51 3.79 -21.97
CA PHE A 177 -0.36 4.15 -21.13
C PHE A 177 0.62 2.97 -20.96
N ALA A 178 1.82 3.26 -20.44
CA ALA A 178 2.79 2.25 -20.05
C ALA A 178 2.56 1.81 -18.59
N PRO A 179 2.14 0.56 -18.33
CA PRO A 179 1.88 0.09 -16.97
C PRO A 179 3.19 -0.11 -16.19
N LEU A 180 3.08 -0.28 -14.88
CA LEU A 180 4.20 -0.40 -13.95
C LEU A 180 5.26 -1.41 -14.46
N ASN A 181 6.53 -0.98 -14.45
CA ASN A 181 7.69 -1.76 -14.91
C ASN A 181 7.65 -2.14 -16.40
N GLN A 182 6.81 -1.50 -17.21
CA GLN A 182 6.80 -1.65 -18.67
C GLN A 182 7.18 -0.33 -19.34
N THR A 183 7.83 -0.43 -20.50
CA THR A 183 8.21 0.72 -21.33
C THR A 183 7.25 0.96 -22.49
N LYS A 184 6.58 -0.10 -22.95
CA LYS A 184 5.65 -0.05 -24.07
C LYS A 184 4.27 0.37 -23.60
N ALA A 185 3.73 1.43 -24.22
CA ALA A 185 2.34 1.82 -24.02
C ALA A 185 1.40 0.77 -24.63
N MET A 186 0.35 0.42 -23.89
CA MET A 186 -0.69 -0.52 -24.30
C MET A 186 -2.05 0.12 -24.02
N ASN A 187 -3.07 -0.24 -24.79
CA ASN A 187 -4.43 0.18 -24.45
C ASN A 187 -5.06 -0.73 -23.38
N GLY A 188 -6.19 -0.31 -22.80
CA GLY A 188 -6.87 -1.06 -21.73
C GLY A 188 -7.19 -2.50 -22.11
N LYS A 189 -7.61 -2.76 -23.36
CA LYS A 189 -7.90 -4.12 -23.84
C LYS A 189 -6.64 -4.98 -23.97
N GLN A 190 -5.59 -4.44 -24.61
CA GLN A 190 -4.29 -5.10 -24.71
C GLN A 190 -3.69 -5.40 -23.35
N MET A 191 -3.91 -4.51 -22.37
CA MET A 191 -3.43 -4.68 -21.00
C MET A 191 -4.10 -5.88 -20.31
N MET A 192 -5.41 -6.06 -20.50
CA MET A 192 -6.12 -7.24 -19.97
C MET A 192 -5.56 -8.54 -20.54
N ASP A 193 -5.34 -8.59 -21.86
CA ASP A 193 -4.79 -9.79 -22.51
C ASP A 193 -3.33 -10.05 -22.12
N PHE A 194 -2.53 -8.99 -21.95
CA PHE A 194 -1.13 -9.08 -21.52
C PHE A 194 -1.01 -9.67 -20.11
N TYR A 195 -1.86 -9.23 -19.18
CA TYR A 195 -1.82 -9.67 -17.78
C TYR A 195 -2.65 -10.93 -17.50
N GLU A 196 -3.36 -11.49 -18.48
CA GLU A 196 -4.16 -12.70 -18.29
C GLU A 196 -3.31 -13.91 -17.82
N LYS A 197 -2.05 -13.96 -18.22
CA LYS A 197 -1.09 -15.00 -17.83
C LYS A 197 -0.25 -14.62 -16.60
N ASP A 198 -0.40 -13.41 -16.07
CA ASP A 198 0.36 -12.94 -14.91
C ASP A 198 -0.19 -13.54 -13.62
N LYS A 199 0.67 -14.20 -12.83
CA LYS A 199 0.23 -14.92 -11.61
C LYS A 199 -0.30 -14.00 -10.51
N HIS A 200 0.10 -12.74 -10.52
CA HIS A 200 -0.27 -11.77 -9.49
C HIS A 200 -1.50 -10.97 -9.91
N LEU A 201 -1.53 -10.49 -11.15
CA LEU A 201 -2.56 -9.57 -11.66
C LEU A 201 -3.77 -10.27 -12.27
N SER A 202 -3.63 -11.48 -12.83
CA SER A 202 -4.73 -12.21 -13.47
C SER A 202 -5.99 -12.32 -12.60
N ARG A 203 -5.84 -12.46 -11.28
CA ARG A 203 -6.94 -12.54 -10.32
C ARG A 203 -7.78 -11.26 -10.21
N TYR A 204 -7.22 -10.10 -10.55
CA TYR A 204 -7.88 -8.80 -10.44
C TYR A 204 -8.55 -8.37 -11.75
N LEU A 205 -8.13 -8.90 -12.90
CA LEU A 205 -8.69 -8.53 -14.20
C LEU A 205 -10.22 -8.69 -14.26
N PRO A 206 -10.82 -9.79 -13.76
CA PRO A 206 -12.27 -9.98 -13.81
C PRO A 206 -13.09 -8.91 -13.07
N ILE A 207 -12.47 -8.09 -12.21
CA ILE A 207 -13.18 -7.04 -11.47
C ILE A 207 -13.79 -6.01 -12.43
N ILE A 208 -13.10 -5.69 -13.53
CA ILE A 208 -13.56 -4.69 -14.48
C ILE A 208 -13.61 -5.19 -15.93
N ARG A 209 -13.06 -6.37 -16.25
CA ARG A 209 -12.88 -6.85 -17.65
C ARG A 209 -14.15 -6.85 -18.50
N ASP A 210 -15.29 -7.18 -17.90
CA ASP A 210 -16.57 -7.26 -18.61
C ASP A 210 -17.35 -5.93 -18.62
N SER A 211 -16.80 -4.89 -17.99
CA SER A 211 -17.40 -3.56 -18.01
C SER A 211 -17.15 -2.86 -19.35
N PRO A 212 -18.13 -2.12 -19.89
CA PRO A 212 -17.94 -1.31 -21.10
C PRO A 212 -17.01 -0.11 -20.88
N VAL A 213 -16.72 0.24 -19.63
CA VAL A 213 -15.82 1.37 -19.26
C VAL A 213 -14.86 0.93 -18.17
N TYR A 214 -13.61 1.40 -18.23
CA TYR A 214 -12.60 1.17 -17.20
C TYR A 214 -12.29 2.48 -16.46
N PRO A 215 -12.16 2.44 -15.12
CA PRO A 215 -11.83 3.60 -14.35
C PRO A 215 -10.36 3.97 -14.55
N ILE A 216 -10.07 5.25 -14.64
CA ILE A 216 -8.76 5.78 -15.01
C ILE A 216 -8.55 7.11 -14.30
N ILE A 217 -7.32 7.34 -13.84
CA ILE A 217 -6.94 8.60 -13.20
C ILE A 217 -5.95 9.34 -14.08
N TYR A 218 -6.24 10.60 -14.39
CA TYR A 218 -5.39 11.49 -15.17
C TYR A 218 -4.87 12.68 -14.36
N ASP A 219 -3.70 13.16 -14.76
CA ASP A 219 -3.17 14.46 -14.36
C ASP A 219 -3.63 15.57 -15.33
N LYS A 220 -3.24 16.82 -15.04
CA LYS A 220 -3.54 17.99 -15.87
C LYS A 220 -3.08 17.85 -17.32
N ASN A 221 -2.01 17.11 -17.56
CA ASN A 221 -1.42 16.89 -18.88
C ASN A 221 -2.00 15.66 -19.60
N ARG A 222 -3.07 15.06 -19.06
CA ARG A 222 -3.65 13.80 -19.54
C ARG A 222 -2.67 12.62 -19.48
N THR A 223 -1.72 12.68 -18.56
CA THR A 223 -0.87 11.54 -18.21
C THR A 223 -1.64 10.62 -17.27
N VAL A 224 -1.65 9.32 -17.57
CA VAL A 224 -2.30 8.33 -16.71
C VAL A 224 -1.48 8.10 -15.45
N LEU A 225 -2.13 8.19 -14.28
CA LEU A 225 -1.58 7.79 -12.99
C LEU A 225 -1.77 6.28 -12.75
N SER A 226 -3.01 5.80 -12.88
CA SER A 226 -3.36 4.39 -12.71
C SER A 226 -4.68 4.07 -13.39
N MET A 227 -4.88 2.77 -13.65
CA MET A 227 -6.16 2.18 -14.04
C MET A 227 -6.63 1.26 -12.89
N PRO A 228 -7.36 1.80 -11.90
CA PRO A 228 -7.88 0.98 -10.81
C PRO A 228 -8.80 -0.15 -11.30
N PRO A 229 -8.93 -1.27 -10.59
CA PRO A 229 -8.10 -1.75 -9.49
C PRO A 229 -6.85 -2.52 -9.97
N ILE A 230 -6.48 -2.39 -11.25
CA ILE A 230 -5.54 -3.31 -11.91
C ILE A 230 -4.09 -2.90 -11.66
N ILE A 231 -3.67 -1.75 -12.18
CA ILE A 231 -2.25 -1.38 -12.20
C ILE A 231 -2.03 0.13 -12.27
N ASN A 232 -0.91 0.56 -11.71
CA ASN A 232 -0.41 1.93 -11.80
C ASN A 232 0.41 2.12 -13.09
N SER A 233 0.53 3.38 -13.51
CA SER A 233 1.42 3.79 -14.59
C SER A 233 2.88 3.74 -14.13
N ASN A 234 3.78 3.42 -15.06
CA ASN A 234 5.22 3.49 -14.79
C ASN A 234 5.70 4.93 -14.57
N HIS A 235 4.99 5.93 -15.12
CA HIS A 235 5.34 7.34 -15.01
C HIS A 235 5.35 7.84 -13.56
N SER A 236 4.30 7.50 -12.80
CA SER A 236 4.11 7.93 -11.42
C SER A 236 4.64 6.94 -10.39
N LYS A 237 5.54 6.03 -10.79
CA LYS A 237 6.04 4.97 -9.92
C LYS A 237 6.81 5.55 -8.74
N ILE A 238 6.47 5.13 -7.53
CA ILE A 238 7.26 5.47 -6.34
C ILE A 238 8.59 4.71 -6.31
N THR A 239 9.61 5.38 -5.79
CA THR A 239 10.98 4.87 -5.65
C THR A 239 11.53 5.20 -4.26
N LEU A 240 12.74 4.73 -3.95
CA LEU A 240 13.42 5.11 -2.70
C LEU A 240 13.74 6.62 -2.62
N GLN A 241 13.75 7.30 -3.76
CA GLN A 241 14.03 8.74 -3.84
C GLN A 241 12.76 9.59 -3.66
N THR A 242 11.57 9.00 -3.78
CA THR A 242 10.29 9.70 -3.68
C THR A 242 10.15 10.40 -2.33
N ARG A 243 9.79 11.68 -2.36
CA ARG A 243 9.60 12.50 -1.14
C ARG A 243 8.14 12.81 -0.90
N ASN A 244 7.37 12.98 -1.97
CA ASN A 244 5.97 13.34 -1.89
C ASN A 244 5.14 12.23 -2.52
N VAL A 245 4.22 11.65 -1.75
CA VAL A 245 3.37 10.54 -2.19
C VAL A 245 1.94 11.04 -2.29
N PHE A 246 1.37 10.92 -3.48
CA PHE A 246 -0.06 11.05 -3.72
C PHE A 246 -0.71 9.67 -3.61
N ILE A 247 -1.71 9.55 -2.76
CA ILE A 247 -2.45 8.32 -2.52
C ILE A 247 -3.86 8.52 -3.05
N ASP A 248 -4.30 7.65 -3.95
CA ASP A 248 -5.69 7.54 -4.39
C ASP A 248 -6.34 6.29 -3.83
N ILE A 249 -7.64 6.38 -3.57
CA ILE A 249 -8.47 5.31 -3.03
C ILE A 249 -9.79 5.31 -3.83
N THR A 250 -10.06 4.22 -4.54
CA THR A 250 -11.23 4.04 -5.42
C THR A 250 -11.98 2.75 -5.13
#